data_AF-A0A3D2EUD7-F1
#
_entry.id   AF-A0A3D2EUD7-F1
#
_cell.length_a   1.000
_cell.length_b   1.000
_cell.length_c   1.000
_cell.angle_alpha   90.00
_cell.angle_beta   90.00
_cell.angle_gamma   90.00
#
_symmetry.space_group_name_H-M   'P 1'
#
loop_
_entity.id
_entity.type
_entity.pdbx_description
1 polymer ?
#
loop_
_entity_poly.entity_id
_entity_poly.type
_entity_poly.pdbx_seq_one_letter_code
_entity_poly.pdbx_strand_id
1 'polypeptide(L)'
;GQLTDGGFSFNLLLPDDDTELMARAESLGSWCSGFLGGFGLAFDRKTQKLTPEITETMDDLSQIALISLDDEDDEHAEHNLMELVEYVRMAALMVFSEFNQDAVKQPSPAVH
;
A
#
# COMPACT_ATOMS: atom_id res chain seq x y z
N GLY A 1 -9.40 -8.41 -10.74
CA GLY A 1 -8.05 -7.81 -10.71
C GLY A 1 -7.31 -8.28 -9.47
N GLN A 2 -6.01 -8.02 -9.31
CA GLN A 2 -5.24 -8.51 -8.15
C GLN A 2 -5.83 -8.10 -6.78
N LEU A 3 -6.49 -6.93 -6.70
CA LEU A 3 -7.15 -6.43 -5.50
C LEU A 3 -8.47 -7.14 -5.13
N THR A 4 -9.08 -7.86 -6.08
CA THR A 4 -10.36 -8.59 -5.86
C THR A 4 -10.17 -10.08 -5.61
N ASP A 5 -8.94 -10.59 -5.75
CA ASP A 5 -8.58 -12.01 -5.60
C ASP A 5 -8.10 -12.32 -4.18
N GLY A 6 -8.86 -11.85 -3.18
CA GLY A 6 -8.53 -12.01 -1.76
C GLY A 6 -7.20 -11.38 -1.33
N GLY A 7 -6.59 -10.53 -2.17
CA GLY A 7 -5.30 -9.88 -1.89
C GLY A 7 -4.07 -10.78 -2.05
N PHE A 8 -4.23 -12.04 -2.46
CA PHE A 8 -3.11 -12.98 -2.60
C PHE A 8 -2.18 -12.66 -3.77
N SER A 9 -2.73 -12.09 -4.84
CA SER A 9 -1.97 -11.77 -6.05
C SER A 9 -1.54 -10.31 -6.14
N PHE A 10 -1.93 -9.46 -5.18
CA PHE A 10 -1.57 -8.05 -5.17
C PHE A 10 -0.15 -7.85 -4.66
N ASN A 11 0.67 -7.24 -5.51
CA ASN A 11 2.05 -6.86 -5.22
C ASN A 11 2.26 -5.39 -5.59
N LEU A 12 3.09 -4.70 -4.83
CA LEU A 12 3.52 -3.36 -5.15
C LEU A 12 4.45 -3.41 -6.37
N LEU A 13 4.35 -2.42 -7.26
CA LEU A 13 5.28 -2.28 -8.37
C LEU A 13 6.52 -1.55 -7.87
N LEU A 14 7.51 -2.32 -7.43
CA LEU A 14 8.78 -1.85 -6.90
C LEU A 14 9.95 -2.43 -7.72
N PRO A 15 11.16 -1.84 -7.64
CA PRO A 15 12.36 -2.44 -8.18
C PRO A 15 12.67 -3.79 -7.51
N ASP A 16 13.38 -4.66 -8.24
CA ASP A 16 13.82 -5.96 -7.75
C ASP A 16 14.89 -5.83 -6.65
N ASP A 17 15.09 -6.90 -5.86
CA ASP A 17 15.99 -6.92 -4.69
C ASP A 17 17.48 -6.74 -5.02
N ASP A 18 17.87 -6.81 -6.29
CA ASP A 18 19.22 -6.52 -6.77
C ASP A 18 19.49 -5.01 -6.92
N THR A 19 18.45 -4.17 -6.78
CA THR A 19 18.55 -2.71 -6.79
C THR A 19 19.03 -2.19 -5.43
N GLU A 20 19.79 -1.09 -5.44
CA GLU A 20 20.25 -0.41 -4.23
C GLU A 20 19.09 -0.14 -3.25
N LEU A 21 19.32 -0.42 -1.96
CA LEU A 21 18.32 -0.29 -0.90
C LEU A 21 17.66 1.10 -0.89
N MET A 22 18.48 2.15 -1.02
CA MET A 22 18.01 3.54 -1.06
C MET A 22 17.02 3.77 -2.20
N ALA A 23 17.31 3.27 -3.41
CA ALA A 23 16.42 3.41 -4.55
C ALA A 23 15.11 2.62 -4.38
N ARG A 24 15.15 1.45 -3.74
CA ARG A 24 13.93 0.69 -3.40
C ARG A 24 13.07 1.43 -2.37
N ALA A 25 13.67 2.02 -1.34
CA ALA A 25 12.96 2.82 -0.34
C ALA A 25 12.34 4.10 -0.94
N GLU A 26 13.07 4.82 -1.78
CA GLU A 26 12.53 5.98 -2.52
C GLU A 26 11.36 5.58 -3.43
N SER A 27 11.45 4.41 -4.07
CA SER A 27 10.35 3.89 -4.87
C SER A 27 9.12 3.54 -4.02
N LEU A 28 9.31 3.01 -2.81
CA LEU A 28 8.21 2.76 -1.88
C LEU A 28 7.53 4.08 -1.46
N GLY A 29 8.30 5.11 -1.13
CA GLY A 29 7.77 6.44 -0.81
C GLY A 29 7.00 7.07 -2.00
N SER A 30 7.53 6.89 -3.21
CA SER A 30 6.86 7.30 -4.46
C SER A 30 5.55 6.54 -4.68
N TRP A 31 5.52 5.25 -4.37
CA TRP A 31 4.30 4.43 -4.44
C TRP A 31 3.23 4.94 -3.48
N CYS A 32 3.59 5.19 -2.21
CA CYS A 32 2.69 5.76 -1.20
C CYS A 32 2.14 7.12 -1.64
N SER A 33 3.00 8.01 -2.16
CA SER A 33 2.59 9.31 -2.71
C SER A 33 1.56 9.15 -3.85
N GLY A 34 1.81 8.22 -4.78
CA GLY A 34 0.90 7.92 -5.88
C GLY A 34 -0.44 7.37 -5.41
N PHE A 35 -0.42 6.46 -4.45
CA PHE A 35 -1.63 5.88 -3.85
C PHE A 35 -2.48 6.94 -3.15
N LEU A 36 -1.87 7.77 -2.28
CA LEU A 36 -2.55 8.87 -1.57
C LEU A 36 -3.15 9.89 -2.56
N GLY A 37 -2.40 10.27 -3.59
CA GLY A 37 -2.86 11.18 -4.64
C GLY A 37 -4.04 10.61 -5.41
N GLY A 38 -3.96 9.34 -5.82
CA GLY A 38 -5.04 8.64 -6.51
C GLY A 38 -6.30 8.49 -5.65
N PHE A 39 -6.13 8.11 -4.37
CA PHE A 39 -7.22 8.02 -3.41
C PHE A 39 -7.90 9.38 -3.23
N GLY A 40 -7.13 10.45 -3.02
CA GLY A 40 -7.66 11.80 -2.85
C GLY A 40 -8.47 12.30 -4.05
N LEU A 41 -8.11 11.89 -5.27
CA LEU A 41 -8.86 12.21 -6.50
C LEU A 41 -10.15 11.38 -6.63
N ALA A 42 -10.14 10.13 -6.17
CA ALA A 42 -11.30 9.23 -6.26
C ALA A 42 -12.30 9.39 -5.10
N PHE A 43 -11.84 9.87 -3.95
CA PHE A 43 -12.65 9.96 -2.73
C PHE A 43 -13.65 11.12 -2.77
N ASP A 44 -14.95 10.81 -2.72
CA ASP A 44 -16.01 11.82 -2.66
C ASP A 44 -16.36 12.15 -1.20
N ARG A 45 -15.80 13.26 -0.71
CA ARG A 45 -16.04 13.79 0.63
C ARG A 45 -17.52 14.07 0.96
N LYS A 46 -18.41 14.15 -0.04
CA LYS A 46 -19.85 14.38 0.19
C LYS A 46 -20.59 13.10 0.54
N THR A 47 -20.12 11.96 0.05
CA THR A 47 -20.84 10.68 0.13
C THR A 47 -20.08 9.61 0.90
N GLN A 48 -18.76 9.76 1.04
CA GLN A 48 -17.89 8.82 1.75
C GLN A 48 -17.31 9.45 3.02
N LYS A 49 -16.95 8.60 3.98
CA LYS A 49 -16.30 9.00 5.22
C LYS A 49 -15.14 8.04 5.49
N LEU A 50 -14.04 8.59 6.02
CA LEU A 50 -12.95 7.77 6.54
C LEU A 50 -13.33 7.27 7.93
N THR A 51 -13.03 6.00 8.20
CA THR A 51 -13.04 5.48 9.57
C THR A 51 -11.78 5.96 10.30
N PRO A 52 -11.73 5.88 11.64
CA PRO A 52 -10.52 6.20 12.39
C PRO A 52 -9.31 5.36 11.95
N GLU A 53 -9.51 4.06 11.75
CA GLU A 53 -8.47 3.11 11.30
C GLU A 53 -7.94 3.46 9.91
N ILE A 54 -8.81 3.79 8.96
CA ILE A 54 -8.38 4.24 7.63
C ILE A 54 -7.68 5.60 7.71
N THR A 55 -8.09 6.48 8.62
CA THR A 55 -7.43 7.78 8.80
C THR A 55 -5.99 7.59 9.29
N GLU A 56 -5.79 6.75 10.30
CA GLU A 56 -4.47 6.39 10.82
C GLU A 56 -3.60 5.74 9.73
N THR A 57 -4.17 4.81 8.97
CA THR A 57 -3.48 4.17 7.84
C THR A 57 -3.04 5.19 6.79
N MET A 58 -3.88 6.19 6.46
CA MET A 58 -3.51 7.24 5.51
C MET A 58 -2.39 8.14 6.05
N ASP A 59 -2.42 8.45 7.35
CA ASP A 59 -1.39 9.23 8.01
C ASP A 59 -0.05 8.47 8.04
N ASP A 60 -0.05 7.17 8.32
CA ASP A 60 1.14 6.31 8.26
C ASP A 60 1.72 6.24 6.84
N LEU A 61 0.88 6.03 5.82
CA LEU A 61 1.31 6.06 4.42
C LEU A 61 1.91 7.42 4.04
N SER A 62 1.40 8.52 4.61
CA SER A 62 1.96 9.86 4.38
C SER A 62 3.34 10.05 4.99
N GLN A 63 3.62 9.38 6.13
CA GLN A 63 4.95 9.38 6.73
C GLN A 63 5.93 8.54 5.91
N ILE A 64 5.51 7.36 5.43
CA ILE A 64 6.31 6.50 4.55
C ILE A 64 6.58 7.20 3.21
N ALA A 65 5.64 7.99 2.70
CA ALA A 65 5.82 8.79 1.48
C ALA A 65 6.99 9.80 1.58
N LEU A 66 7.39 10.17 2.80
CA LEU A 66 8.48 11.08 3.08
C LEU A 66 9.77 10.35 3.53
N ILE A 67 9.83 9.03 3.37
CA ILE A 67 11.01 8.26 3.75
C ILE A 67 12.24 8.80 3.02
N SER A 68 13.26 9.09 3.81
CA SER A 68 14.61 9.39 3.36
C SER A 68 15.50 8.42 4.12
N LEU A 69 16.12 7.48 3.41
CA LEU A 69 17.19 6.71 4.01
C LEU A 69 18.42 7.62 4.01
N ASP A 70 18.86 8.05 5.19
CA ASP A 70 20.22 8.55 5.33
C ASP A 70 21.19 7.37 5.18
N ASP A 71 22.45 7.62 4.81
CA ASP A 71 23.52 6.61 4.60
C ASP A 71 23.86 5.84 5.90
N GLU A 72 22.88 5.15 6.48
CA GLU A 72 23.03 4.31 7.65
C GLU A 72 23.32 2.88 7.17
N ASP A 73 24.55 2.47 7.42
CA ASP A 73 25.04 1.09 7.40
C ASP A 73 24.36 0.31 8.55
N ASP A 74 23.02 0.22 8.51
CA ASP A 74 22.21 -0.55 9.43
C ASP A 74 22.03 -1.96 8.87
N GLU A 75 22.60 -2.94 9.57
CA GLU A 75 22.51 -4.37 9.25
C GLU A 75 21.04 -4.86 9.14
N HIS A 76 20.06 -4.11 9.67
CA HIS A 76 18.64 -4.43 9.63
C HIS A 76 17.85 -3.67 8.55
N ALA A 77 18.49 -2.78 7.77
CA ALA A 77 17.77 -1.88 6.87
C ALA A 77 16.99 -2.62 5.77
N GLU A 78 17.53 -3.72 5.23
CA GLU A 78 16.83 -4.61 4.29
C GLU A 78 15.56 -5.23 4.90
N HIS A 79 15.67 -5.72 6.14
CA HIS A 79 14.55 -6.31 6.86
C HIS A 79 13.47 -5.27 7.14
N ASN A 80 13.87 -4.08 7.60
CA ASN A 80 12.96 -2.97 7.88
C ASN A 80 12.23 -2.53 6.61
N LEU A 81 12.92 -2.46 5.46
CA LEU A 81 12.27 -2.15 4.19
C LEU A 81 11.26 -3.23 3.80
N MET A 82 11.60 -4.51 3.94
CA MET A 82 10.67 -5.62 3.67
C MET A 82 9.39 -5.53 4.52
N GLU A 83 9.52 -5.18 5.81
CA GLU A 83 8.37 -4.98 6.69
C GLU A 83 7.49 -3.79 6.24
N LEU A 84 8.11 -2.68 5.84
CA LEU A 84 7.38 -1.52 5.32
C LEU A 84 6.66 -1.85 4.00
N VAL A 85 7.29 -2.61 3.10
CA VAL A 85 6.67 -3.07 1.85
C VAL A 85 5.41 -3.89 2.15
N GLU A 86 5.48 -4.83 3.10
CA GLU A 86 4.32 -5.65 3.48
C GLU A 86 3.24 -4.83 4.18
N TYR A 87 3.61 -3.90 5.06
CA TYR A 87 2.69 -2.98 5.70
C TYR A 87 1.92 -2.17 4.65
N VAL A 88 2.62 -1.55 3.68
CA VAL A 88 1.99 -0.75 2.61
C VAL A 88 1.06 -1.61 1.75
N ARG A 89 1.45 -2.85 1.47
CA ARG A 89 0.60 -3.82 0.74
C ARG A 89 -0.70 -4.10 1.50
N MET A 90 -0.64 -4.33 2.81
CA MET A 90 -1.81 -4.56 3.66
C MET A 90 -2.69 -3.32 3.78
N ALA A 91 -2.08 -2.15 4.01
CA ALA A 91 -2.76 -0.87 4.07
C ALA A 91 -3.59 -0.64 2.80
N ALA A 92 -3.00 -0.85 1.62
CA ALA A 92 -3.69 -0.69 0.35
C ALA A 92 -4.89 -1.64 0.19
N LEU A 93 -4.75 -2.91 0.61
CA LEU A 93 -5.83 -3.89 0.59
C LEU A 93 -6.94 -3.56 1.59
N MET A 94 -6.59 -3.10 2.79
CA MET A 94 -7.53 -2.66 3.81
C MET A 94 -8.39 -1.49 3.31
N VAL A 95 -7.74 -0.46 2.75
CA VAL A 95 -8.43 0.69 2.14
C VAL A 95 -9.32 0.24 0.99
N PHE A 96 -8.82 -0.62 0.10
CA PHE A 96 -9.62 -1.12 -1.01
C PHE A 96 -10.87 -1.85 -0.51
N SER A 97 -10.72 -2.73 0.48
CA SER A 97 -11.82 -3.50 1.07
C SER A 97 -12.89 -2.59 1.67
N GLU A 98 -12.49 -1.54 2.39
CA GLU A 98 -13.41 -0.60 3.03
C GLU A 98 -14.32 0.10 2.01
N PHE A 99 -13.76 0.55 0.87
CA PHE A 99 -14.50 1.33 -0.12
C PHE A 99 -15.08 0.51 -1.29
N ASN A 100 -14.75 -0.77 -1.40
CA ASN A 100 -15.17 -1.64 -2.51
C ASN A 100 -15.84 -2.94 -2.05
N GLN A 101 -16.58 -2.89 -0.93
CA GLN A 101 -17.22 -4.07 -0.32
C GLN A 101 -18.08 -4.89 -1.30
N ASP A 102 -18.73 -4.26 -2.29
CA ASP A 102 -19.53 -4.96 -3.30
C ASP A 102 -18.66 -5.69 -4.34
N ALA A 103 -17.46 -5.20 -4.64
CA ALA A 103 -16.50 -5.85 -5.53
C ALA A 103 -15.79 -7.03 -4.87
N VAL A 104 -15.63 -7.01 -3.53
CA VAL A 104 -15.01 -8.09 -2.74
C VAL A 104 -15.99 -9.24 -2.46
N LYS A 105 -17.31 -9.00 -2.49
CA LYS A 105 -18.35 -10.01 -2.23
C LYS A 105 -18.68 -10.96 -3.38
N GLN A 106 -18.10 -10.80 -4.57
CA GLN A 106 -18.34 -11.77 -5.66
C GLN A 106 -17.59 -13.08 -5.35
N PRO A 107 -18.28 -14.19 -5.07
CA PRO A 107 -17.60 -15.47 -4.92
C PRO A 107 -17.13 -15.92 -6.31
N SER A 108 -15.91 -16.44 -6.38
CA SER A 108 -15.40 -17.17 -7.54
C SER A 108 -16.45 -18.22 -7.95
N PRO A 109 -16.87 -18.31 -9.23
CA PRO A 109 -17.82 -19.33 -9.64
C PRO A 109 -17.18 -20.68 -9.35
N ALA A 110 -17.77 -21.42 -8.42
CA ALA A 110 -17.30 -22.74 -8.01
C ALA A 110 -17.02 -23.57 -9.26
N VAL A 111 -15.76 -23.92 -9.47
CA VAL A 111 -15.36 -24.80 -10.57
C VAL A 111 -15.94 -26.18 -10.25
N HIS A 112 -16.87 -26.60 -11.09
CA HIS A 112 -17.47 -27.94 -11.09
C HIS A 112 -16.49 -28.99 -11.61
#